data_AF-A0AAW7HHN9-F1
#
_entry.id   AF-A0AAW7HHN9-F1
#
_cell.length_a   1.000
_cell.length_b   1.000
_cell.length_c   1.000
_cell.angle_alpha   90.00
_cell.angle_beta   90.00
_cell.angle_gamma   90.00
#
_symmetry.space_group_name_H-M   'P 1'
#
loop_
_entity.id
_entity.type
_entity.pdbx_description
1 polymer ?
#
loop_
_entity_poly.entity_id
_entity_poly.type
_entity_poly.pdbx_seq_one_letter_code
_entity_poly.pdbx_strand_id
1 'polypeptide(L)'
;MHHGLEGAKLAKRGYVASETRPERWENTGKCAHMALAGRVQHAIASLPLDYQQFGHHLYAPVITTEVSNNWEEVALAKLAGHVHLDLKRRGEKRTCRPYSREWWVARGVLVRYRHMVQGGMGANPDPMAAQWVFREWLADNHGVELDSRNWSRQWGWLVQLMFDQAGIIDGMCLRPVGRVLSEEREAA
;
A
#
# COMPACT_ATOMS: atom_id res chain seq x y z
N MET A 1 -30.98 -24.83 -26.37
CA MET A 1 -30.39 -23.57 -26.85
C MET A 1 -31.27 -22.36 -26.47
N HIS A 2 -31.38 -22.03 -25.17
CA HIS A 2 -32.12 -20.83 -24.72
C HIS A 2 -31.34 -19.97 -23.70
N HIS A 3 -30.02 -20.17 -23.57
CA HIS A 3 -29.20 -19.54 -22.52
C HIS A 3 -28.71 -18.11 -22.85
N GLY A 4 -28.89 -17.62 -24.08
CA GLY A 4 -28.41 -16.28 -24.48
C GLY A 4 -29.34 -15.11 -24.13
N LEU A 5 -30.65 -15.36 -23.99
CA LEU A 5 -31.65 -14.29 -23.88
C LEU A 5 -31.85 -13.77 -22.44
N GLU A 6 -31.56 -14.57 -21.41
CA GLU A 6 -31.62 -14.12 -20.01
C GLU A 6 -30.40 -13.30 -19.60
N GLY A 7 -29.19 -13.64 -20.08
CA GLY A 7 -27.97 -12.87 -19.85
C GLY A 7 -28.05 -11.45 -20.42
N ALA A 8 -28.68 -11.29 -21.59
CA ALA A 8 -28.92 -10.00 -22.22
C ALA A 8 -29.92 -9.11 -21.46
N LYS A 9 -30.86 -9.71 -20.70
CA LYS A 9 -31.82 -8.96 -19.87
C LYS A 9 -31.18 -8.43 -18.58
N LEU A 10 -30.19 -9.12 -18.02
CA LEU A 10 -29.40 -8.66 -16.87
C LEU A 10 -28.47 -7.49 -17.25
N ALA A 11 -27.80 -7.55 -18.40
CA ALA A 11 -26.94 -6.45 -18.88
C ALA A 11 -27.73 -5.11 -19.02
N LYS A 12 -28.99 -5.16 -19.44
CA LYS A 12 -29.88 -3.98 -19.57
C LYS A 12 -30.23 -3.27 -18.25
N ARG A 13 -29.95 -3.88 -17.09
CA ARG A 13 -30.12 -3.27 -15.75
C ARG A 13 -28.80 -2.75 -15.13
N GLY A 14 -27.71 -2.73 -15.89
CA GLY A 14 -26.39 -2.29 -15.41
C GLY A 14 -25.58 -3.38 -14.69
N TYR A 15 -25.97 -4.65 -14.81
CA TYR A 15 -25.32 -5.76 -14.13
C TYR A 15 -24.11 -6.30 -14.90
N VAL A 16 -22.95 -6.39 -14.24
CA VAL A 16 -21.70 -6.92 -14.80
C VAL A 16 -21.62 -8.44 -14.59
N ALA A 17 -21.36 -9.25 -15.61
CA ALA A 17 -21.46 -10.72 -15.54
C ALA A 17 -20.65 -11.40 -14.40
N SER A 18 -19.59 -10.74 -13.89
CA SER A 18 -18.67 -11.25 -12.86
C SER A 18 -18.93 -10.75 -11.42
N GLU A 19 -19.96 -9.94 -11.18
CA GLU A 19 -20.27 -9.40 -9.84
C GLU A 19 -20.61 -10.52 -8.82
N THR A 20 -19.96 -10.48 -7.65
CA THR A 20 -20.02 -11.49 -6.57
C THR A 20 -21.01 -11.10 -5.45
N ARG A 21 -22.30 -11.00 -5.75
CA ARG A 21 -23.35 -10.85 -4.71
C ARG A 21 -23.90 -12.21 -4.23
N PRO A 22 -24.30 -12.35 -2.95
CA PRO A 22 -24.87 -13.59 -2.42
C PRO A 22 -26.17 -14.00 -3.14
N GLU A 23 -26.98 -13.02 -3.51
CA GLU A 23 -28.31 -13.13 -4.13
C GLU A 23 -28.25 -13.48 -5.63
N ARG A 24 -27.04 -13.67 -6.17
CA ARG A 24 -26.78 -13.82 -7.60
C ARG A 24 -26.49 -15.26 -7.97
N TRP A 25 -27.04 -15.69 -9.10
CA TRP A 25 -26.84 -17.03 -9.67
C TRP A 25 -25.37 -17.43 -9.74
N GLU A 26 -25.06 -18.68 -9.40
CA GLU A 26 -23.74 -19.26 -9.55
C GLU A 26 -23.44 -19.47 -11.03
N ASN A 27 -22.55 -18.63 -11.58
CA ASN A 27 -22.04 -18.80 -12.93
C ASN A 27 -20.54 -19.13 -12.88
N THR A 28 -20.03 -19.79 -13.92
CA THR A 28 -18.63 -20.23 -13.98
C THR A 28 -17.65 -19.07 -13.76
N GLY A 29 -17.98 -17.86 -14.22
CA GLY A 29 -17.17 -16.66 -14.01
C GLY A 29 -17.11 -16.22 -12.53
N LYS A 30 -18.22 -16.30 -11.80
CA LYS A 30 -18.30 -16.04 -10.35
C LYS A 30 -17.45 -17.05 -9.58
N CYS A 31 -17.54 -18.33 -9.94
CA CYS A 31 -16.73 -19.39 -9.31
C CYS A 31 -15.23 -19.19 -9.60
N ALA A 32 -14.85 -18.89 -10.84
CA ALA A 32 -13.46 -18.59 -11.21
C ALA A 32 -12.92 -17.36 -10.46
N HIS A 33 -13.71 -16.28 -10.37
CA HIS A 33 -13.33 -15.09 -9.61
C HIS A 33 -13.15 -15.39 -8.12
N MET A 34 -14.06 -16.13 -7.50
CA MET A 34 -13.94 -16.51 -6.08
C MET A 34 -12.74 -17.42 -5.82
N ALA A 35 -12.45 -18.36 -6.73
CA ALA A 35 -11.27 -19.22 -6.64
C ALA A 35 -9.98 -18.39 -6.71
N LEU A 36 -9.88 -17.47 -7.69
CA LEU A 36 -8.75 -16.55 -7.81
C LEU A 36 -8.60 -15.66 -6.57
N ALA A 37 -9.70 -15.07 -6.10
CA ALA A 37 -9.70 -14.24 -4.88
C ALA A 37 -9.21 -15.06 -3.68
N GLY A 38 -9.65 -16.31 -3.53
CA GLY A 38 -9.18 -17.23 -2.48
C GLY A 38 -7.67 -17.49 -2.55
N ARG A 39 -7.12 -17.73 -3.75
CA ARG A 39 -5.66 -17.89 -3.95
C ARG A 39 -4.89 -16.62 -3.57
N VAL A 40 -5.39 -15.45 -3.95
CA VAL A 40 -4.78 -14.17 -3.58
C VAL A 40 -4.82 -13.96 -2.06
N GLN A 41 -5.96 -14.19 -1.41
CA GLN A 41 -6.07 -14.07 0.05
C GLN A 41 -5.15 -15.06 0.78
N HIS A 42 -5.02 -16.29 0.27
CA HIS A 42 -4.08 -17.27 0.81
C HIS A 42 -2.61 -16.81 0.65
N ALA A 43 -2.25 -16.23 -0.49
CA ALA A 43 -0.93 -15.69 -0.72
C ALA A 43 -0.61 -14.52 0.24
N ILE A 44 -1.58 -13.62 0.49
CA ILE A 44 -1.44 -12.55 1.49
C ILE A 44 -1.26 -13.16 2.88
N ALA A 45 -2.08 -14.14 3.27
CA ALA A 45 -2.02 -14.79 4.56
C ALA A 45 -0.69 -15.53 4.82
N SER A 46 0.07 -15.86 3.77
CA SER A 46 1.39 -16.48 3.87
C SER A 46 2.51 -15.52 4.30
N LEU A 47 2.29 -14.21 4.23
CA LEU A 47 3.25 -13.20 4.67
C LEU A 47 3.32 -13.15 6.22
N PRO A 48 4.46 -12.74 6.82
CA PRO A 48 4.46 -12.39 8.23
C PRO A 48 3.47 -11.25 8.51
N LEU A 49 2.87 -11.24 9.72
CA LEU A 49 1.74 -10.37 10.06
C LEU A 49 2.03 -8.87 9.83
N ASP A 50 3.26 -8.44 10.10
CA ASP A 50 3.66 -7.04 9.92
C ASP A 50 3.73 -6.62 8.43
N TYR A 51 4.12 -7.53 7.53
CA TYR A 51 4.04 -7.31 6.08
C TYR A 51 2.59 -7.32 5.59
N GLN A 52 1.73 -8.18 6.14
CA GLN A 52 0.30 -8.16 5.82
C GLN A 52 -0.30 -6.80 6.18
N GLN A 53 -0.05 -6.30 7.39
CA GLN A 53 -0.55 -5.02 7.87
C GLN A 53 0.04 -3.84 7.09
N PHE A 54 1.32 -3.91 6.69
CA PHE A 54 1.90 -2.92 5.76
C PHE A 54 1.15 -2.89 4.42
N GLY A 55 0.88 -4.06 3.82
CA GLY A 55 0.09 -4.15 2.60
C GLY A 55 -1.35 -3.65 2.77
N HIS A 56 -1.99 -3.97 3.90
CA HIS A 56 -3.33 -3.48 4.23
C HIS A 56 -3.37 -1.97 4.38
N HIS A 57 -2.37 -1.37 5.04
CA HIS A 57 -2.27 0.08 5.12
C HIS A 57 -2.24 0.73 3.72
N LEU A 58 -1.51 0.14 2.77
CA LEU A 58 -1.40 0.69 1.41
C LEU A 58 -2.67 0.49 0.56
N TYR A 59 -3.22 -0.73 0.56
CA TYR A 59 -4.18 -1.14 -0.47
C TYR A 59 -5.58 -1.47 0.04
N ALA A 60 -5.75 -1.78 1.34
CA ALA A 60 -7.06 -2.15 1.84
C ALA A 60 -7.98 -0.92 1.92
N PRO A 61 -9.29 -1.09 1.64
CA PRO A 61 -10.25 -0.07 1.97
C PRO A 61 -10.25 0.18 3.48
N VAL A 62 -10.58 1.41 3.88
CA VAL A 62 -10.79 1.75 5.29
C VAL A 62 -11.98 0.95 5.81
N ILE A 63 -11.72 -0.01 6.70
CA ILE A 63 -12.77 -0.83 7.34
C ILE A 63 -13.34 -0.06 8.53
N THR A 64 -12.47 0.31 9.47
CA THR A 64 -12.75 1.22 10.58
C THR A 64 -11.53 2.11 10.80
N THR A 65 -11.72 3.24 11.49
CA THR A 65 -10.63 4.14 11.86
C THR A 65 -9.60 3.43 12.74
N GLU A 66 -10.04 2.66 13.72
CA GLU A 66 -9.16 1.92 14.64
C GLU A 66 -8.27 0.92 13.90
N VAL A 67 -8.85 0.09 13.03
CA VAL A 67 -8.10 -0.91 12.25
C VAL A 67 -7.11 -0.23 11.31
N SER A 68 -7.53 0.86 10.66
CA SER A 68 -6.67 1.61 9.73
C SER A 68 -5.50 2.28 10.44
N ASN A 69 -5.75 2.85 11.62
CA ASN A 69 -4.71 3.45 12.46
C ASN A 69 -3.72 2.38 12.93
N ASN A 70 -4.20 1.21 13.34
CA ASN A 70 -3.32 0.11 13.74
C ASN A 70 -2.42 -0.36 12.58
N TRP A 71 -2.97 -0.50 11.37
CA TRP A 71 -2.16 -0.83 10.19
C TRP A 71 -1.14 0.24 9.85
N GLU A 72 -1.50 1.52 9.96
CA GLU A 72 -0.57 2.64 9.78
C GLU A 72 0.59 2.59 10.77
N GLU A 73 0.31 2.40 12.06
CA GLU A 73 1.36 2.35 13.09
C GLU A 73 2.33 1.18 12.88
N VAL A 74 1.81 0.00 12.49
CA VAL A 74 2.67 -1.15 12.15
C VAL A 74 3.49 -0.86 10.89
N ALA A 75 2.87 -0.28 9.86
CA ALA A 75 3.55 0.05 8.62
C ALA A 75 4.67 1.09 8.83
N LEU A 76 4.41 2.09 9.67
CA LEU A 76 5.37 3.09 10.10
C LEU A 76 6.53 2.46 10.87
N ALA A 77 6.25 1.60 11.85
CA ALA A 77 7.28 0.88 12.60
C ALA A 77 8.17 0.04 11.69
N LYS A 78 7.57 -0.63 10.71
CA LYS A 78 8.28 -1.44 9.70
C LYS A 78 9.22 -0.57 8.86
N LEU A 79 8.70 0.52 8.28
CA LEU A 79 9.50 1.45 7.47
C LEU A 79 10.64 2.05 8.29
N ALA A 80 10.34 2.55 9.49
CA ALA A 80 11.33 3.14 10.38
C ALA A 80 12.43 2.14 10.76
N GLY A 81 12.08 0.88 11.03
CA GLY A 81 13.03 -0.19 11.30
C GLY A 81 13.98 -0.46 10.13
N HIS A 82 13.45 -0.56 8.91
CA HIS A 82 14.25 -0.74 7.69
C HIS A 82 15.20 0.44 7.45
N VAL A 83 14.69 1.66 7.60
CA VAL A 83 15.49 2.90 7.47
C VAL A 83 16.57 2.95 8.55
N HIS A 84 16.25 2.60 9.80
CA HIS A 84 17.24 2.57 10.88
C HIS A 84 18.38 1.60 10.61
N LEU A 85 18.06 0.41 10.10
CA LEU A 85 19.07 -0.58 9.71
C LEU A 85 19.93 -0.07 8.55
N ASP A 86 19.35 0.60 7.55
CA ASP A 86 20.10 1.18 6.44
C ASP A 86 21.03 2.31 6.87
N LEU A 87 20.55 3.22 7.73
CA LEU A 87 21.36 4.27 8.35
C LEU A 87 22.55 3.67 9.12
N LYS A 88 22.31 2.62 9.91
CA LYS A 88 23.37 1.91 10.65
C LYS A 88 24.40 1.29 9.71
N ARG A 89 23.97 0.66 8.60
CA ARG A 89 24.88 0.10 7.58
C ARG A 89 25.75 1.17 6.93
N ARG A 90 25.22 2.38 6.73
CA ARG A 90 25.96 3.53 6.17
C ARG A 90 26.90 4.20 7.16
N GLY A 91 26.87 3.83 8.44
CA GLY A 91 27.66 4.49 9.48
C GLY A 91 27.10 5.86 9.89
N GLU A 92 25.83 6.13 9.59
CA GLU A 92 25.18 7.40 9.95
C GLU A 92 24.94 7.47 11.47
N LYS A 93 25.20 8.65 12.06
CA LYS A 93 24.90 8.89 13.48
C LYS A 93 23.41 9.04 13.75
N ARG A 94 22.64 9.37 12.72
CA ARG A 94 21.19 9.56 12.77
C ARG A 94 20.48 8.22 12.97
N THR A 95 19.38 8.23 13.73
CA THR A 95 18.56 7.03 13.99
C THR A 95 17.09 7.29 13.70
N CYS A 96 16.39 6.31 13.11
CA CYS A 96 14.94 6.35 12.94
C CYS A 96 14.29 5.49 14.03
N ARG A 97 13.92 6.11 15.15
CA ARG A 97 13.33 5.44 16.34
C ARG A 97 11.95 6.02 16.65
N PRO A 98 11.06 5.30 17.34
CA PRO A 98 9.75 5.83 17.74
C PRO A 98 9.84 7.25 18.29
N TYR A 99 9.00 8.14 17.75
CA TYR A 99 8.87 9.55 18.13
C TYR A 99 10.08 10.47 17.86
N SER A 100 11.13 9.98 17.19
CA SER A 100 12.19 10.85 16.65
C SER A 100 11.67 11.73 15.51
N ARG A 101 12.42 12.77 15.12
CA ARG A 101 12.05 13.57 13.93
C ARG A 101 12.00 12.71 12.68
N GLU A 102 12.95 11.81 12.52
CA GLU A 102 13.04 10.85 11.43
C GLU A 102 11.83 9.92 11.35
N TRP A 103 11.27 9.54 12.50
CA TRP A 103 10.04 8.74 12.58
C TRP A 103 8.83 9.49 12.00
N TRP A 104 8.67 10.76 12.37
CA TRP A 104 7.59 11.58 11.83
C TRP A 104 7.79 11.87 10.34
N VAL A 105 9.03 12.06 9.89
CA VAL A 105 9.36 12.14 8.45
C VAL A 105 8.98 10.84 7.73
N ALA A 106 9.29 9.67 8.32
CA ALA A 106 8.90 8.38 7.75
C ALA A 106 7.37 8.24 7.65
N ARG A 107 6.62 8.72 8.64
CA ARG A 107 5.14 8.75 8.61
C ARG A 107 4.63 9.58 7.43
N GLY A 108 5.18 10.78 7.26
CA GLY A 108 4.82 11.63 6.14
C GLY A 108 5.21 11.03 4.77
N VAL A 109 6.34 10.33 4.68
CA VAL A 109 6.71 9.56 3.46
C VAL A 109 5.71 8.43 3.21
N LEU A 110 5.27 7.72 4.24
CA LEU A 110 4.30 6.63 4.10
C LEU A 110 2.95 7.15 3.56
N VAL A 111 2.48 8.31 4.04
CA VAL A 111 1.27 8.98 3.52
C VAL A 111 1.42 9.30 2.03
N ARG A 112 2.56 9.86 1.62
CA ARG A 112 2.86 10.17 0.21
C ARG A 112 2.91 8.90 -0.63
N TYR A 113 3.64 7.90 -0.16
CA TYR A 113 3.81 6.62 -0.85
C TYR A 113 2.47 5.94 -1.07
N ARG A 114 1.62 5.86 -0.03
CA ARG A 114 0.27 5.31 -0.12
C ARG A 114 -0.54 6.00 -1.22
N HIS A 115 -0.54 7.33 -1.26
CA HIS A 115 -1.27 8.07 -2.30
C HIS A 115 -0.76 7.74 -3.71
N MET A 116 0.55 7.62 -3.88
CA MET A 116 1.18 7.31 -5.16
C MET A 116 0.82 5.92 -5.69
N VAL A 117 0.66 4.93 -4.81
CA VAL A 117 0.38 3.53 -5.19
C VAL A 117 -1.11 3.18 -5.21
N GLN A 118 -1.96 3.94 -4.51
CA GLN A 118 -3.39 3.69 -4.43
C GLN A 118 -4.08 4.01 -5.78
N GLY A 119 -4.79 3.04 -6.37
CA GLY A 119 -5.50 3.21 -7.65
C GLY A 119 -5.06 2.27 -8.78
N GLY A 120 -4.00 1.48 -8.56
CA GLY A 120 -3.45 0.56 -9.55
C GLY A 120 -2.59 1.28 -10.58
N MET A 121 -1.44 0.68 -10.94
CA MET A 121 -0.40 1.22 -11.83
C MET A 121 0.57 2.27 -11.24
N GLY A 122 0.45 2.66 -9.95
CA GLY A 122 1.49 3.47 -9.27
C GLY A 122 1.76 4.85 -9.90
N ALA A 123 0.77 5.44 -10.57
CA ALA A 123 0.93 6.62 -11.41
C ALA A 123 0.37 7.92 -10.79
N ASN A 124 -0.10 7.88 -9.55
CA ASN A 124 -0.58 9.11 -8.92
C ASN A 124 0.61 10.03 -8.63
N PRO A 125 0.48 11.34 -8.91
CA PRO A 125 1.49 12.30 -8.53
C PRO A 125 1.66 12.30 -7.00
N ASP A 126 2.88 12.53 -6.54
CA ASP A 126 3.16 12.70 -5.11
C ASP A 126 2.38 13.92 -4.58
N PRO A 127 1.50 13.73 -3.57
CA PRO A 127 0.62 14.79 -3.09
C PRO A 127 1.39 15.90 -2.36
N MET A 128 2.64 15.63 -1.95
CA MET A 128 3.50 16.54 -1.19
C MET A 128 4.92 16.57 -1.79
N ALA A 129 5.02 16.58 -3.12
CA ALA A 129 6.30 16.63 -3.83
C ALA A 129 7.13 17.87 -3.47
N ALA A 130 6.46 19.00 -3.28
CA ALA A 130 7.11 20.24 -2.90
C ALA A 130 7.53 20.21 -1.42
N GLN A 131 8.81 20.54 -1.16
CA GLN A 131 9.42 20.47 0.17
C GLN A 131 8.67 21.29 1.22
N TRP A 132 8.16 22.46 0.83
CA TRP A 132 7.44 23.34 1.76
C TRP A 132 6.09 22.75 2.18
N VAL A 133 5.34 22.14 1.25
CA VAL A 133 4.07 21.44 1.54
C VAL A 133 4.32 20.29 2.51
N PHE A 134 5.37 19.50 2.26
CA PHE A 134 5.70 18.37 3.13
C PHE A 134 6.09 18.82 4.55
N ARG A 135 6.80 19.93 4.67
CA ARG A 135 7.22 20.52 5.96
C ARG A 135 6.03 21.10 6.73
N GLU A 136 5.15 21.82 6.03
CA GLU A 136 3.92 22.37 6.60
C GLU A 136 3.03 21.25 7.14
N TRP A 137 2.84 20.18 6.35
CA TRP A 137 2.11 19.01 6.80
C TRP A 137 2.69 18.38 8.08
N LEU A 138 4.02 18.25 8.17
CA LEU A 138 4.68 17.72 9.39
C LEU A 138 4.49 18.64 10.60
N ALA A 139 4.53 19.95 10.40
CA ALA A 139 4.30 20.92 11.47
C ALA A 139 2.85 20.87 11.95
N ASP A 140 1.88 20.89 11.04
CA ASP A 140 0.45 20.94 11.36
C ASP A 140 -0.06 19.64 12.00
N ASN A 141 0.40 18.49 11.49
CA ASN A 141 -0.12 17.19 11.94
C ASN A 141 0.65 16.61 13.13
N HIS A 142 1.93 16.99 13.29
CA HIS A 142 2.84 16.35 14.25
C HIS A 142 3.70 17.31 15.06
N GLY A 143 3.59 18.63 14.84
CA GLY A 143 4.43 19.63 15.53
C GLY A 143 5.92 19.54 15.18
N VAL A 144 6.27 18.91 14.06
CA VAL A 144 7.66 18.68 13.67
C VAL A 144 8.11 19.69 12.64
N GLU A 145 8.93 20.64 13.09
CA GLU A 145 9.56 21.62 12.22
C GLU A 145 10.89 21.11 11.64
N LEU A 146 11.02 21.16 10.32
CA LEU A 146 12.26 20.87 9.61
C LEU A 146 12.85 22.16 9.03
N ASP A 147 14.16 22.33 9.19
CA ASP A 147 14.90 23.42 8.54
C ASP A 147 14.93 23.21 7.02
N SER A 148 14.61 24.27 6.26
CA SER A 148 14.68 24.27 4.79
C SER A 148 16.10 24.48 4.27
N ARG A 149 16.99 25.07 5.08
CA ARG A 149 18.36 25.37 4.66
C ARG A 149 19.14 24.09 4.42
N ASN A 150 19.75 23.99 3.26
CA ASN A 150 20.46 22.78 2.81
C ASN A 150 19.56 21.52 2.82
N TRP A 151 18.29 21.67 2.44
CA TRP A 151 17.31 20.57 2.44
C TRP A 151 17.86 19.27 1.86
N SER A 152 18.45 19.30 0.67
CA SER A 152 18.96 18.11 -0.01
C SER A 152 19.94 17.31 0.84
N ARG A 153 20.80 17.99 1.60
CA ARG A 153 21.81 17.39 2.48
C ARG A 153 21.23 16.97 3.83
N GLN A 154 20.24 17.69 4.36
CA GLN A 154 19.70 17.39 5.69
C GLN A 154 18.56 16.36 5.66
N TRP A 155 17.65 16.48 4.69
CA TRP A 155 16.37 15.77 4.65
C TRP A 155 16.08 15.11 3.30
N GLY A 156 16.45 15.75 2.18
CA GLY A 156 16.10 15.26 0.85
C GLY A 156 16.60 13.84 0.57
N TRP A 157 17.86 13.55 0.85
CA TRP A 157 18.40 12.19 0.68
C TRP A 157 17.74 11.16 1.62
N LEU A 158 17.37 11.57 2.84
CA LEU A 158 16.74 10.67 3.81
C LEU A 158 15.30 10.36 3.38
N VAL A 159 14.57 11.36 2.90
CA VAL A 159 13.23 11.18 2.32
C VAL A 159 13.30 10.22 1.14
N GLN A 160 14.28 10.39 0.25
CA GLN A 160 14.49 9.43 -0.85
C GLN A 160 14.79 8.02 -0.34
N LEU A 161 15.68 7.88 0.64
CA LEU A 161 15.96 6.59 1.26
C LEU A 161 14.68 5.94 1.84
N MET A 162 13.82 6.72 2.48
CA MET A 162 12.55 6.22 3.02
C MET A 162 11.61 5.76 1.90
N PHE A 163 11.53 6.47 0.77
CA PHE A 163 10.79 6.02 -0.41
C PHE A 163 11.35 4.71 -0.96
N ASP A 164 12.66 4.59 -1.08
CA ASP A 164 13.32 3.39 -1.57
C ASP A 164 13.03 2.19 -0.64
N GLN A 165 13.10 2.39 0.69
CA GLN A 165 12.75 1.34 1.64
C GLN A 165 11.26 0.98 1.60
N ALA A 166 10.36 1.96 1.46
CA ALA A 166 8.93 1.70 1.29
C ALA A 166 8.67 0.84 0.04
N GLY A 167 9.31 1.15 -1.09
CA GLY A 167 9.23 0.37 -2.32
C GLY A 167 9.79 -1.05 -2.20
N ILE A 168 10.87 -1.24 -1.43
CA ILE A 168 11.40 -2.57 -1.15
C ILE A 168 10.41 -3.39 -0.32
N ILE A 169 9.84 -2.82 0.75
CA ILE A 169 8.86 -3.51 1.61
C ILE A 169 7.59 -3.84 0.82
N ASP A 170 7.06 -2.87 0.07
CA ASP A 170 5.90 -3.04 -0.80
C ASP A 170 6.12 -4.15 -1.85
N GLY A 171 7.29 -4.15 -2.50
CA GLY A 171 7.69 -5.24 -3.39
C GLY A 171 7.73 -6.61 -2.71
N MET A 172 8.12 -6.70 -1.44
CA MET A 172 8.05 -7.95 -0.67
C MET A 172 6.61 -8.38 -0.41
N CYS A 173 5.71 -7.44 -0.10
CA CYS A 173 4.29 -7.71 0.10
C CYS A 173 3.58 -8.16 -1.19
N LEU A 174 3.97 -7.61 -2.35
CA LEU A 174 3.34 -7.91 -3.63
C LEU A 174 3.85 -9.20 -4.28
N ARG A 175 5.05 -9.69 -3.95
CA ARG A 175 5.64 -10.90 -4.55
C ARG A 175 4.73 -12.13 -4.52
N PRO A 176 4.12 -12.53 -3.38
CA PRO A 176 3.23 -13.70 -3.35
C PRO A 176 2.00 -13.53 -4.23
N VAL A 177 1.43 -12.32 -4.28
CA VAL A 177 0.28 -11.99 -5.11
C VAL A 177 0.65 -12.02 -6.59
N GLY A 178 1.80 -11.42 -6.95
CA GLY A 178 2.32 -11.42 -8.31
C GLY A 178 2.56 -12.84 -8.85
N ARG A 179 3.03 -13.75 -8.01
CA ARG A 179 3.18 -15.17 -8.37
C ARG A 179 1.83 -15.81 -8.72
N VAL A 180 0.79 -15.62 -7.89
CA VAL A 180 -0.56 -16.14 -8.16
C VAL A 180 -1.08 -15.61 -9.50
N LEU A 181 -0.92 -14.31 -9.76
CA LEU A 181 -1.39 -13.70 -11.01
C LEU A 181 -0.62 -14.20 -12.25
N SER A 182 0.67 -14.51 -12.11
CA SER A 182 1.48 -15.09 -13.19
C SER A 182 1.03 -16.52 -13.52
N GLU A 183 0.84 -17.35 -12.48
CA GLU A 183 0.37 -18.74 -12.63
C GLU A 183 -1.01 -18.80 -13.31
N GLU A 184 -1.91 -17.87 -12.98
CA GLU A 184 -3.24 -17.77 -13.57
C GLU A 184 -3.20 -17.30 -15.03
N ARG A 185 -2.27 -16.41 -15.37
CA ARG A 185 -2.07 -15.98 -16.75
C ARG A 185 -1.50 -17.09 -17.63
N GLU A 186 -0.65 -17.96 -17.08
CA GLU A 186 -0.08 -19.10 -17.79
C GLU A 186 -1.08 -20.25 -17.97
N ALA A 187 -2.06 -20.38 -17.06
CA ALA A 187 -3.09 -21.41 -17.11
C ALA A 187 -4.29 -21.07 -18.01
N ALA A 188 -4.41 -19.81 -18.46
CA ALA A 188 -5.51 -19.30 -19.30
C ALA A 188 -5.17 -19.31 -20.79
#